data_AF-A0A7W9U1C6-F1
#
_entry.id   AF-A0A7W9U1C6-F1
#
_cell.length_a   1.000
_cell.length_b   1.000
_cell.length_c   1.000
_cell.angle_alpha   90.00
_cell.angle_beta   90.00
_cell.angle_gamma   90.00
#
_symmetry.space_group_name_H-M   'P 1'
#
loop_
_entity.id
_entity.type
_entity.pdbx_description
1 polymer ?
#
loop_
_entity_poly.entity_id
_entity_poly.type
_entity_poly.pdbx_seq_one_letter_code
_entity_poly.pdbx_strand_id
1 'polypeptide(L)' 'MSLPPRPEDDPRPQPPERPDDNACCQSGCDPCIFDLYNDEVTRYRADLAAWEQREAQRQADPANMADTAKTAD' A
#
# COMPACT_ATOMS: atom_id res chain seq x y z
N MET A 1 -0.85 11.62 26.97
CA MET A 1 -1.90 10.97 26.15
C MET A 1 -1.46 11.10 24.69
N SER A 2 -1.32 9.99 23.97
CA SER A 2 -0.99 10.03 22.54
C SER A 2 -2.25 10.35 21.75
N LEU A 3 -2.16 11.35 20.85
CA LEU A 3 -3.24 11.60 19.88
C LEU A 3 -3.41 10.38 18.96
N PRO A 4 -4.63 10.13 18.46
CA PRO A 4 -4.82 9.13 17.41
C PRO A 4 -4.00 9.51 16.17
N PRO A 5 -3.41 8.52 15.46
CA PRO A 5 -2.69 8.77 14.22
C PRO A 5 -3.66 9.36 13.17
N ARG A 6 -3.21 10.36 12.43
CA ARG A 6 -4.02 10.99 11.38
C ARG A 6 -3.97 10.14 10.11
N PRO A 7 -4.95 10.25 9.21
CA PRO A 7 -4.97 9.48 7.95
C PRO A 7 -3.70 9.68 7.10
N GLU A 8 -3.09 10.86 7.14
CA GLU A 8 -1.84 11.17 6.44
C GLU A 8 -0.60 10.44 6.99
N ASP A 9 -0.68 9.89 8.20
CA ASP A 9 0.40 9.10 8.82
C ASP A 9 0.38 7.62 8.35
N ASP A 10 -0.64 7.20 7.60
CA ASP A 10 -0.84 5.82 7.11
C ASP A 10 -1.22 5.82 5.60
N PRO A 11 -0.31 6.29 4.71
CA PRO A 11 -0.60 6.39 3.29
C PRO A 11 -0.80 5.02 2.65
N ARG A 12 -1.58 4.98 1.56
CA ARG A 12 -1.78 3.77 0.77
C ARG A 12 -0.44 3.26 0.22
N PRO A 13 -0.11 1.97 0.36
CA PRO A 13 1.08 1.42 -0.26
C PRO A 13 0.99 1.54 -1.78
N GLN A 14 2.14 1.70 -2.43
CA GLN A 14 2.24 1.82 -3.88
C GLN A 14 2.67 0.49 -4.51
N PRO A 15 2.11 0.12 -5.68
CA PRO A 15 2.51 -1.09 -6.37
C PRO A 15 4.00 -1.00 -6.79
N PRO A 16 4.75 -2.11 -6.74
CA PRO A 16 6.10 -2.13 -7.26
C PRO A 16 6.09 -1.89 -8.77
N GLU A 17 7.12 -1.22 -9.27
CA GLU A 17 7.32 -1.03 -10.70
C GLU A 17 7.71 -2.36 -11.35
N ARG A 18 7.05 -2.68 -12.47
CA ARG A 18 7.35 -3.90 -13.21
C ARG A 18 8.69 -3.71 -13.94
N PRO A 19 9.64 -4.66 -13.81
CA PRO A 19 10.89 -4.60 -14.55
C PRO A 19 10.66 -4.79 -16.05
N ASP A 20 11.46 -4.11 -16.87
CA ASP A 20 11.52 -4.35 -18.31
C ASP A 20 12.04 -5.75 -18.65
N ASP A 21 11.60 -6.29 -19.78
CA ASP A 21 12.06 -7.60 -20.26
C ASP A 21 13.58 -7.65 -20.53
N ASN A 22 14.18 -6.50 -20.85
CA ASN A 22 15.63 -6.36 -21.05
C ASN A 22 16.42 -6.31 -19.74
N ALA A 23 15.76 -6.08 -18.60
CA ALA A 23 16.38 -6.21 -17.28
C ALA A 23 16.57 -7.68 -16.88
N CYS A 24 15.87 -8.60 -17.57
CA CYS A 24 16.11 -10.01 -17.43
C CYS A 24 17.46 -10.38 -18.06
N CYS A 25 18.32 -11.03 -17.28
CA CYS A 25 19.63 -11.53 -17.70
C CYS A 25 19.56 -12.56 -18.85
N GLN A 26 18.39 -13.14 -19.13
CA GLN A 26 18.09 -14.10 -20.22
C GLN A 26 19.00 -15.34 -20.29
N SER A 27 19.92 -15.49 -19.33
CA SER A 27 20.96 -16.52 -19.31
C SER A 27 20.83 -17.46 -18.11
N GLY A 28 19.71 -17.39 -17.39
CA GLY A 28 19.44 -18.23 -16.22
C GLY A 28 20.00 -17.70 -14.90
N CYS A 29 20.09 -16.36 -14.74
CA CYS A 29 20.41 -15.77 -13.44
C CYS A 29 19.34 -16.15 -12.39
N ASP A 30 19.77 -16.56 -11.19
CA ASP A 30 18.92 -16.93 -10.06
C ASP A 30 19.29 -16.07 -8.83
N PRO A 31 18.32 -15.35 -8.23
CA PRO A 31 16.90 -15.29 -8.60
C PRO A 31 16.66 -14.45 -9.88
N CYS A 32 15.65 -14.81 -10.66
CA CYS A 32 15.20 -14.00 -11.80
C CYS A 32 14.65 -12.66 -11.29
N ILE A 33 14.86 -11.58 -12.05
CA ILE A 33 14.30 -10.25 -11.69
C ILE A 33 12.76 -10.29 -11.57
N PHE A 34 12.11 -11.15 -12.35
CA PHE A 34 10.67 -11.37 -12.24
C PHE A 34 10.28 -12.13 -10.97
N ASP A 35 11.13 -13.01 -10.45
CA ASP A 35 10.87 -13.69 -9.18
C ASP A 35 10.94 -12.70 -8.03
N LEU A 36 11.96 -11.84 -8.00
CA LEU A 36 12.06 -10.74 -7.04
C LEU A 36 10.84 -9.81 -7.13
N TYR A 37 10.44 -9.43 -8.35
CA TYR A 37 9.25 -8.61 -8.56
C TYR A 37 7.99 -9.30 -8.03
N ASN A 38 7.80 -10.60 -8.26
CA ASN A 38 6.64 -11.34 -7.77
C ASN A 38 6.59 -11.41 -6.24
N ASP A 39 7.75 -11.54 -5.59
CA ASP A 39 7.87 -11.48 -4.13
C ASP A 39 7.47 -10.09 -3.60
N GLU A 40 7.96 -9.01 -4.22
CA GLU A 40 7.57 -7.64 -3.84
C GLU A 40 6.08 -7.38 -4.09
N VAL A 41 5.51 -7.87 -5.21
CA VAL A 41 4.07 -7.80 -5.47
C VAL A 41 3.27 -8.53 -4.39
N THR A 42 3.77 -9.66 -3.90
CA THR A 42 3.11 -10.43 -2.84
C THR A 42 3.08 -9.65 -1.53
N ARG A 43 4.20 -9.02 -1.14
CA ARG A 43 4.25 -8.15 0.05
C ARG A 43 3.33 -6.94 -0.12
N TYR A 44 3.40 -6.26 -1.26
CA TYR A 44 2.53 -5.13 -1.59
C TYR A 44 1.05 -5.48 -1.44
N ARG A 45 0.60 -6.64 -1.92
CA ARG A 45 -0.80 -7.07 -1.80
C ARG A 45 -1.21 -7.29 -0.35
N ALA A 46 -0.33 -7.86 0.48
CA ALA A 46 -0.59 -8.04 1.90
C ALA A 46 -0.70 -6.70 2.63
N ASP A 47 0.22 -5.78 2.35
CA ASP A 47 0.22 -4.42 2.92
C ASP A 47 -1.00 -3.62 2.49
N LEU A 48 -1.38 -3.73 1.21
CA LEU A 48 -2.57 -3.08 0.67
C LEU A 48 -3.83 -3.60 1.36
N ALA A 49 -3.99 -4.91 1.50
CA ALA A 49 -5.13 -5.48 2.19
C ALA A 49 -5.22 -5.00 3.65
N ALA A 50 -4.08 -4.96 4.36
CA ALA A 50 -4.04 -4.45 5.73
C ALA A 50 -4.41 -2.96 5.82
N TRP A 51 -3.96 -2.15 4.85
CA TRP A 51 -4.33 -0.74 4.76
C TRP A 51 -5.83 -0.57 4.46
N GLU A 52 -6.39 -1.33 3.53
CA GLU A 52 -7.82 -1.28 3.18
C GLU A 52 -8.72 -1.61 4.39
N GLN A 53 -8.31 -2.55 5.25
CA GLN A 53 -9.01 -2.85 6.49
C GLN A 53 -9.01 -1.66 7.46
N ARG A 54 -7.87 -0.97 7.61
CA ARG A 54 -7.78 0.23 8.46
C ARG A 54 -8.60 1.38 7.91
N GLU A 55 -8.60 1.57 6.59
CA GLU A 55 -9.44 2.56 5.91
C GLU A 55 -10.93 2.29 6.11
N ALA A 56 -11.36 1.03 5.96
CA ALA A 56 -12.76 0.66 6.20
C ALA A 56 -13.18 0.96 7.65
N GLN A 57 -12.31 0.68 8.63
CA GLN A 57 -12.56 1.02 10.03
C GLN A 57 -12.61 2.54 10.25
N ARG A 58 -11.69 3.30 9.64
CA ARG A 58 -11.68 4.77 9.68
C ARG A 58 -12.95 5.39 9.10
N GLN A 59 -13.47 4.82 8.02
CA GLN A 59 -14.71 5.29 7.39
C GLN A 59 -15.95 4.92 8.21
N ALA A 60 -15.92 3.78 8.90
CA ALA A 60 -17.00 3.36 9.80
C ALA A 60 -17.02 4.14 11.12
N ASP A 61 -15.92 4.79 11.50
CA ASP A 61 -15.84 5.58 12.73
C ASP A 61 -16.62 6.91 12.60
N PRO A 62 -17.61 7.16 13.46
CA PRO A 62 -18.48 8.33 13.36
C PRO A 62 -17.76 9.66 13.63
N ALA A 63 -16.59 9.66 14.30
CA ALA A 63 -15.81 10.89 14.50
C ALA A 63 -15.12 11.33 13.20
N ASN A 64 -14.72 10.38 12.35
CA ASN A 64 -14.06 10.65 11.08
C ASN A 64 -15.04 11.11 9.98
N MET A 65 -16.29 10.60 10.04
CA MET A 65 -17.38 11.08 9.18
C MET A 65 -17.67 12.58 9.40
N ALA A 66 -17.54 13.06 10.65
CA ALA A 66 -17.73 14.47 11.00
C ALA A 66 -16.57 15.38 10.54
N ASP A 67 -15.34 14.86 10.52
CA ASP A 67 -14.14 15.62 10.11
C ASP A 67 -14.09 15.83 8.58
N THR A 68 -14.52 14.83 7.80
CA THR A 68 -14.63 14.93 6.33
C THR A 68 -15.64 16.00 5.90
N ALA A 69 -16.70 16.20 6.68
CA ALA A 69 -17.71 17.24 6.41
C ALA A 69 -17.22 18.67 6.65
N LYS A 70 -16.09 18.86 7.35
CA LYS A 70 -15.57 20.18 7.73
C LYS A 70 -14.48 20.71 6.77
N THR A 71 -13.85 19.85 5.99
CA THR A 71 -12.77 20.23 5.04
C THR A 71 -13.30 20.67 3.67
N ALA A 72 -14.62 20.76 3.50
CA ALA A 72 -15.28 21.18 2.26
C ALA A 72 -15.70 22.67 2.23
N ASP A 73 -15.08 23.53 3.05
CA ASP A 73 -15.26 25.01 3.06
C ASP A 73 -13.99 25.72 2.55
#